data_AF-A0A8T4SRT4-F1
#
_entry.id   AF-A0A8T4SRT4-F1
#
_cell.length_a   1.000
_cell.length_b   1.000
_cell.length_c   1.000
_cell.angle_alpha   90.00
_cell.angle_beta   90.00
_cell.angle_gamma   90.00
#
_symmetry.space_group_name_H-M   'P 1'
#
loop_
_entity.id
_entity.type
_entity.pdbx_description
1 polymer ?
#
loop_
_entity_poly.entity_id
_entity_poly.type
_entity_poly.pdbx_seq_one_letter_code
_entity_poly.pdbx_strand_id
1 'polypeptide(L)'
;MISEFKRGFIIYKDNEEPLIMCPHSGPSLINSNGRDDNSDTIGSLLRNEYKGKLVLGNMPRRRLYGVDFNRDIPELKVALESYAKFLDNEDTLFKLDYMRKYAFVAFDENDYYHRLRIYQNFWSECENAQTVLLIHRAYNRIKGMPSVIDFITFKGKGLEKVMIKNILNYVNRAYYDFFKEVNKMYKQMVMLETERMVVNTLRKYNKFNLNEMSLDLRNSYLSDMKVIKKYSNDFMFKRMNKDFAPVSYLDAARSAIENSPLPRITLEEVFDGSLALGPKRKLFPMQEKLIVEIEVCEFLATWYPEMTVRIIKEVVEMLK
;
A
#
# COMPACT_ATOMS: atom_id res chain seq x y z
N MET A 1 27.35 8.44 -5.44
CA MET A 1 26.49 7.63 -4.57
C MET A 1 27.06 7.55 -3.17
N ILE A 2 26.38 8.18 -2.22
CA ILE A 2 26.63 8.08 -0.78
C ILE A 2 25.59 7.12 -0.21
N SER A 3 26.04 6.21 0.66
CA SER A 3 25.17 5.28 1.39
C SER A 3 25.31 5.51 2.88
N GLU A 4 24.22 5.78 3.58
CA GLU A 4 24.19 5.97 5.03
C GLU A 4 23.31 4.91 5.69
N PHE A 5 23.87 4.19 6.65
CA PHE A 5 23.15 3.19 7.42
C PHE A 5 22.73 3.78 8.77
N LYS A 6 21.43 3.99 8.94
CA LYS A 6 20.84 4.52 10.18
C LYS A 6 20.08 3.41 10.90
N ARG A 7 19.85 3.59 12.20
CA ARG A 7 18.99 2.66 12.96
C ARG A 7 17.56 2.80 12.44
N GLY A 8 17.00 1.72 11.88
CA GLY A 8 15.63 1.67 11.38
C GLY A 8 15.46 1.96 9.88
N PHE A 9 16.48 2.50 9.20
CA PHE A 9 16.41 2.80 7.76
C PHE A 9 17.80 3.01 7.11
N ILE A 10 17.84 2.99 5.78
CA ILE A 10 19.02 3.19 4.95
C ILE A 10 18.75 4.33 3.98
N ILE A 11 19.77 5.16 3.73
CA ILE A 11 19.71 6.25 2.75
C ILE A 11 20.69 5.95 1.62
N TYR A 12 20.23 6.10 0.37
CA TYR A 12 21.07 6.10 -0.83
C TYR A 12 20.90 7.43 -1.57
N LYS A 13 21.99 8.16 -1.78
CA LYS A 13 21.91 9.55 -2.26
C LYS A 13 22.90 9.82 -3.38
N ASP A 14 22.38 10.33 -4.50
CA ASP A 14 23.21 11.04 -5.49
C ASP A 14 22.97 12.55 -5.35
N ASN A 15 21.69 12.98 -5.37
CA ASN A 15 21.23 14.33 -5.04
C ASN A 15 20.16 14.30 -3.94
N GLU A 16 19.76 15.46 -3.42
CA GLU A 16 18.68 15.57 -2.43
C GLU A 16 17.28 15.36 -3.03
N GLU A 17 17.10 15.70 -4.31
CA GLU A 17 15.80 15.71 -4.99
C GLU A 17 15.80 14.80 -6.23
N PRO A 18 14.66 14.18 -6.57
CA PRO A 18 13.49 13.99 -5.70
C PRO A 18 13.82 13.03 -4.55
N LEU A 19 13.03 13.08 -3.48
CA LEU A 19 13.05 12.09 -2.41
C LEU A 19 12.09 10.94 -2.74
N ILE A 20 12.62 9.74 -2.78
CA ILE A 20 11.89 8.49 -2.90
C ILE A 20 11.88 7.80 -1.54
N MET A 21 10.70 7.40 -1.05
CA MET A 21 10.52 6.76 0.25
C MET A 21 9.85 5.40 0.11
N CYS A 22 10.41 4.38 0.75
CA CYS A 22 9.80 3.06 0.89
C CYS A 22 9.72 2.69 2.37
N PRO A 23 8.77 3.26 3.15
CA PRO A 23 8.75 3.14 4.61
C PRO A 23 8.48 1.70 5.09
N HIS A 24 7.89 0.85 4.25
CA HIS A 24 7.49 -0.52 4.59
C HIS A 24 8.32 -1.60 3.88
N SER A 25 9.52 -1.24 3.40
CA SER A 25 10.45 -2.18 2.73
C SER A 25 11.21 -3.12 3.68
N GLY A 26 11.11 -2.90 5.00
CA GLY A 26 11.80 -3.69 6.01
C GLY A 26 11.32 -5.15 6.11
N PRO A 27 11.95 -5.95 6.99
CA PRO A 27 11.67 -7.38 7.07
C PRO A 27 10.22 -7.70 7.46
N SER A 28 9.69 -8.76 6.86
CA SER A 28 8.43 -9.38 7.25
C SER A 28 8.64 -10.31 8.45
N LEU A 29 8.06 -9.97 9.60
CA LEU A 29 8.03 -10.84 10.78
C LEU A 29 6.62 -11.41 11.01
N ILE A 30 6.56 -12.66 11.49
CA ILE A 30 5.34 -13.47 11.73
C ILE A 30 4.60 -13.89 10.44
N ASN A 31 4.44 -13.00 9.47
CA ASN A 31 3.81 -13.32 8.20
C ASN A 31 4.58 -12.74 7.02
N SER A 32 4.59 -13.47 5.90
CA SER A 32 5.25 -13.07 4.65
C SER A 32 4.77 -11.71 4.13
N ASN A 33 3.51 -11.38 4.39
CA ASN A 33 2.82 -10.19 3.88
C ASN A 33 3.04 -8.94 4.77
N GLY A 34 3.99 -9.00 5.71
CA GLY A 34 4.30 -7.93 6.65
C GLY A 34 4.99 -6.72 6.02
N ARG A 35 5.66 -6.89 4.88
CA ARG A 35 6.38 -5.86 4.11
C ARG A 35 5.65 -5.46 2.83
N ASP A 36 6.08 -4.36 2.23
CA ASP A 36 5.66 -3.95 0.89
C ASP A 36 6.68 -4.49 -0.13
N ASP A 37 6.50 -5.76 -0.53
CA ASP A 37 7.40 -6.46 -1.45
C ASP A 37 7.59 -5.67 -2.75
N ASN A 38 8.83 -5.59 -3.24
CA ASN A 38 9.26 -4.89 -4.44
C ASN A 38 9.03 -3.36 -4.46
N SER A 39 8.51 -2.76 -3.39
CA SER A 39 8.47 -1.29 -3.26
C SER A 39 9.88 -0.69 -3.27
N ASP A 40 10.84 -1.39 -2.65
CA ASP A 40 12.28 -1.09 -2.64
C ASP A 40 12.92 -1.21 -4.03
N THR A 41 12.50 -2.20 -4.82
CA THR A 41 12.93 -2.35 -6.22
C THR A 41 12.49 -1.15 -7.06
N ILE A 42 11.20 -0.80 -7.02
CA ILE A 42 10.67 0.36 -7.73
C ILE A 42 11.32 1.65 -7.24
N GLY A 43 11.47 1.82 -5.92
CA GLY A 43 12.11 3.00 -5.34
C GLY A 43 13.57 3.16 -5.76
N SER A 44 14.32 2.06 -5.80
CA SER A 44 15.72 2.03 -6.28
C SER A 44 15.83 2.45 -7.75
N LEU A 45 14.97 1.90 -8.61
CA LEU A 45 14.96 2.24 -10.03
C LEU A 45 14.56 3.69 -10.29
N LEU A 46 13.52 4.20 -9.61
CA LEU A 46 13.15 5.62 -9.67
C LEU A 46 14.31 6.53 -9.23
N ARG A 47 14.98 6.19 -8.13
CA ARG A 47 16.15 6.92 -7.67
C ARG A 47 17.27 6.92 -8.71
N ASN A 48 17.50 5.81 -9.41
CA ASN A 48 18.52 5.72 -10.45
C ASN A 48 18.20 6.55 -11.69
N GLU A 49 16.92 6.61 -12.07
CA GLU A 49 16.40 7.45 -13.16
C GLU A 49 16.53 8.95 -12.84
N TYR A 50 16.23 9.33 -11.60
CA TYR A 50 16.25 10.73 -11.19
C TYR A 50 17.60 11.21 -10.64
N LYS A 51 18.51 10.29 -10.31
CA LYS A 51 19.71 10.56 -9.49
C LYS A 51 19.34 11.26 -8.16
N GLY A 52 18.22 10.86 -7.57
CA GLY A 52 17.68 11.47 -6.34
C GLY A 52 18.18 10.84 -5.04
N LYS A 53 17.40 11.06 -3.98
CA LYS A 53 17.57 10.46 -2.64
C LYS A 53 16.57 9.32 -2.46
N LEU A 54 17.02 8.17 -1.98
CA LEU A 54 16.16 7.05 -1.60
C LEU A 54 16.29 6.78 -0.10
N VAL A 55 15.16 6.67 0.59
CA VAL A 55 15.08 6.29 2.00
C VAL A 55 14.28 4.99 2.13
N LEU A 56 14.96 3.92 2.56
CA LEU A 56 14.39 2.58 2.73
C LEU A 56 14.25 2.25 4.21
N GLY A 57 13.04 1.95 4.68
CA GLY A 57 12.85 1.38 6.02
C GLY A 57 13.52 0.00 6.11
N ASN A 58 14.38 -0.23 7.11
CA ASN A 58 15.06 -1.51 7.30
C ASN A 58 14.56 -2.29 8.53
N MET A 59 13.45 -1.85 9.10
CA MET A 59 12.84 -2.45 10.28
C MET A 59 11.39 -2.90 10.00
N PRO A 60 10.88 -3.90 10.73
CA PRO A 60 9.52 -4.39 10.51
C PRO A 60 8.49 -3.31 10.90
N ARG A 61 7.47 -3.09 10.07
CA ARG A 61 6.35 -2.17 10.42
C ARG A 61 5.43 -2.71 11.53
N ARG A 62 5.64 -3.93 12.01
CA ARG A 62 4.83 -4.50 13.10
C ARG A 62 5.15 -3.82 14.42
N ARG A 63 4.12 -3.30 15.10
CA ARG A 63 4.23 -2.42 16.28
C ARG A 63 5.04 -3.03 17.41
N LEU A 64 4.94 -4.35 17.56
CA LEU A 64 5.65 -5.10 18.61
C LEU A 64 7.17 -5.18 18.35
N TYR A 65 7.59 -5.32 17.09
CA TYR A 65 9.00 -5.60 16.74
C TYR A 65 9.72 -4.42 16.10
N GLY A 66 8.99 -3.42 15.63
CA GLY A 66 9.59 -2.26 15.01
C GLY A 66 8.65 -1.06 14.98
N VAL A 67 8.79 -0.24 13.95
CA VAL A 67 8.12 1.05 13.84
C VAL A 67 7.42 1.12 12.49
N ASP A 68 6.11 1.36 12.50
CA ASP A 68 5.40 1.75 11.30
C ASP A 68 5.57 3.25 11.08
N PHE A 69 6.50 3.62 10.20
CA PHE A 69 6.76 5.03 9.88
C PHE A 69 5.52 5.74 9.30
N ASN A 70 4.55 5.01 8.77
CA ASN A 70 3.33 5.54 8.15
C ASN A 70 2.17 5.73 9.15
N ARG A 71 2.45 5.77 10.47
CA ARG A 71 1.47 6.02 11.54
C ARG A 71 1.94 7.07 12.54
N ASP A 72 1.03 7.54 13.38
CA ASP A 72 1.31 8.56 14.40
C ASP A 72 2.08 8.00 15.60
N ILE A 73 2.73 8.88 16.35
CA ILE A 73 3.47 8.53 17.57
C ILE A 73 2.45 8.31 18.71
N PRO A 74 2.48 7.18 19.42
CA PRO A 74 1.68 6.99 20.62
C PRO A 74 2.22 7.83 21.79
N GLU A 75 1.34 8.24 22.71
CA GLU A 75 1.76 8.73 24.02
C GLU A 75 2.48 7.61 24.80
N LEU A 76 3.45 7.98 25.65
CA LEU A 76 4.26 7.01 26.42
C LEU A 76 3.38 6.01 27.18
N LYS A 77 2.44 6.51 28.00
CA LYS A 77 1.52 5.67 28.78
C LYS A 77 0.73 4.71 27.89
N VAL A 78 0.20 5.21 26.77
CA VAL A 78 -0.56 4.42 25.81
C VAL A 78 0.30 3.31 25.19
N ALA A 79 1.55 3.60 24.83
CA ALA A 79 2.46 2.62 24.25
C ALA A 79 2.83 1.49 25.23
N LEU A 80 3.05 1.82 26.51
CA LEU A 80 3.39 0.87 27.57
C LEU A 80 2.19 -0.04 27.91
N GLU A 81 1.02 0.54 28.19
CA GLU A 81 -0.19 -0.21 28.53
C GLU A 81 -0.65 -1.14 27.38
N SER A 82 -0.37 -0.75 26.14
CA SER A 82 -0.74 -1.54 24.96
C SER A 82 0.19 -2.72 24.73
N TYR A 83 1.41 -2.74 25.27
CA TYR A 83 2.38 -3.80 25.00
C TYR A 83 1.89 -5.18 25.42
N ALA A 84 1.37 -5.31 26.65
CA ALA A 84 0.79 -6.56 27.15
C ALA A 84 -0.36 -7.06 26.26
N LYS A 85 -1.26 -6.16 25.85
CA LYS A 85 -2.37 -6.49 24.93
C LYS A 85 -1.87 -7.02 23.59
N PHE A 86 -0.73 -6.51 23.10
CA PHE A 86 -0.13 -7.00 21.86
C PHE A 86 0.47 -8.41 22.01
N LEU A 87 0.89 -8.81 23.20
CA LEU A 87 1.33 -10.18 23.50
C LEU A 87 0.15 -11.15 23.61
N ASP A 88 -0.92 -10.77 24.31
CA ASP A 88 -1.98 -11.69 24.74
C ASP A 88 -2.92 -12.18 23.63
N ASN A 89 -2.78 -11.71 22.38
CA ASN A 89 -3.56 -12.15 21.19
C ASN A 89 -5.10 -12.21 21.27
N GLU A 90 -5.74 -11.89 22.40
CA GLU A 90 -7.18 -12.03 22.58
C GLU A 90 -7.97 -10.82 22.05
N ASP A 91 -7.52 -9.59 22.27
CA ASP A 91 -8.26 -8.38 21.88
C ASP A 91 -7.93 -7.91 20.45
N THR A 92 -8.55 -8.56 19.47
CA THR A 92 -8.33 -8.29 18.04
C THR A 92 -8.83 -6.92 17.60
N LEU A 93 -9.93 -6.42 18.17
CA LEU A 93 -10.50 -5.12 17.82
C LEU A 93 -9.59 -3.99 18.29
N PHE A 94 -9.15 -4.04 19.55
CA PHE A 94 -8.20 -3.07 20.09
C PHE A 94 -6.92 -3.02 19.26
N LYS A 95 -6.32 -4.18 18.93
CA LYS A 95 -5.10 -4.23 18.12
C LYS A 95 -5.31 -3.58 16.77
N LEU A 96 -6.44 -3.83 16.11
CA LEU A 96 -6.73 -3.26 14.81
C LEU A 96 -6.83 -1.73 14.88
N ASP A 97 -7.58 -1.20 15.83
CA ASP A 97 -7.76 0.23 15.98
C ASP A 97 -6.45 0.92 16.40
N TYR A 98 -5.67 0.29 17.27
CA TYR A 98 -4.32 0.75 17.60
C TYR A 98 -3.42 0.79 16.36
N MET A 99 -3.36 -0.29 15.57
CA MET A 99 -2.52 -0.37 14.38
C MET A 99 -2.93 0.64 13.30
N ARG A 100 -4.20 1.02 13.22
CA ARG A 100 -4.66 2.08 12.33
C ARG A 100 -4.14 3.45 12.69
N LYS A 101 -3.82 3.68 13.97
CA LYS A 101 -3.42 5.00 14.49
C LYS A 101 -1.92 5.12 14.76
N TYR A 102 -1.34 4.14 15.46
CA TYR A 102 -0.04 4.29 16.10
C TYR A 102 1.07 3.44 15.49
N ALA A 103 2.29 3.98 15.56
CA ALA A 103 3.49 3.46 14.92
C ALA A 103 4.11 2.25 15.64
N PHE A 104 4.07 2.22 16.97
CA PHE A 104 4.71 1.17 17.78
C PHE A 104 4.02 0.99 19.14
N VAL A 105 4.37 -0.09 19.84
CA VAL A 105 4.17 -0.26 21.30
C VAL A 105 5.54 -0.33 21.97
N ALA A 106 5.62 -0.20 23.30
CA ALA A 106 6.89 -0.22 24.03
C ALA A 106 6.79 -1.07 25.30
N PHE A 107 7.81 -1.87 25.61
CA PHE A 107 7.78 -2.69 26.83
C PHE A 107 8.21 -1.92 28.09
N ASP A 108 9.03 -0.89 27.93
CA ASP A 108 9.43 0.04 28.98
C ASP A 108 9.70 1.44 28.40
N GLU A 109 10.01 2.40 29.27
CA GLU A 109 10.28 3.79 28.86
C GLU A 109 11.51 3.89 27.94
N ASN A 110 12.53 3.06 28.15
CA ASN A 110 13.75 3.08 27.35
C ASN A 110 13.45 2.64 25.90
N ASP A 111 12.68 1.58 25.71
CA ASP A 111 12.21 1.12 24.40
C ASP A 111 11.35 2.19 23.71
N TYR A 112 10.48 2.86 24.46
CA TYR A 112 9.68 3.97 23.93
C TYR A 112 10.57 5.07 23.35
N TYR A 113 11.49 5.61 24.14
CA TYR A 113 12.37 6.70 23.69
C TYR A 113 13.33 6.25 22.58
N HIS A 114 13.75 4.98 22.60
CA HIS A 114 14.54 4.40 21.52
C HIS A 114 13.80 4.39 20.19
N ARG A 115 12.56 3.87 20.16
CA ARG A 115 11.70 3.82 18.96
C ARG A 115 11.29 5.21 18.50
N LEU A 116 10.99 6.10 19.44
CA LEU A 116 10.69 7.50 19.16
C LEU A 116 11.85 8.18 18.42
N ARG A 117 13.10 7.97 18.88
CA ARG A 117 14.29 8.52 18.23
C ARG A 117 14.45 8.00 16.81
N ILE A 118 14.26 6.69 16.59
CA ILE A 118 14.31 6.10 15.23
C ILE A 118 13.26 6.75 14.33
N TYR A 119 12.03 6.87 14.82
CA TYR A 119 10.92 7.49 14.09
C TYR A 119 11.21 8.95 13.74
N GLN A 120 11.69 9.74 14.70
CA GLN A 120 12.01 11.15 14.50
C GLN A 120 13.14 11.33 13.48
N ASN A 121 14.21 10.53 13.58
CA ASN A 121 15.32 10.56 12.65
C ASN A 121 14.90 10.18 11.22
N PHE A 122 13.99 9.22 11.06
CA PHE A 122 13.45 8.88 9.75
C PHE A 122 12.75 10.06 9.09
N TRP A 123 11.86 10.74 9.84
CA TRP A 123 11.08 11.85 9.30
C TRP A 123 11.90 13.13 9.11
N SER A 124 12.91 13.41 9.95
CA SER A 124 13.80 14.55 9.75
C SER A 124 14.61 14.44 8.46
N GLU A 125 14.91 13.23 8.00
CA GLU A 125 15.58 12.99 6.72
C GLU A 125 14.70 13.27 5.50
N CYS A 126 13.38 13.34 5.71
CA CYS A 126 12.39 13.40 4.64
C CYS A 126 11.70 14.77 4.55
N GLU A 127 11.73 15.57 5.61
CA GLU A 127 10.88 16.77 5.72
C GLU A 127 11.27 17.93 4.80
N ASN A 128 12.54 18.02 4.38
CA ASN A 128 13.03 19.16 3.61
C ASN A 128 12.81 19.03 2.10
N ALA A 129 12.45 17.85 1.61
CA ALA A 129 12.35 17.62 0.17
C ALA A 129 11.15 18.34 -0.47
N GLN A 130 11.33 18.85 -1.69
CA GLN A 130 10.29 19.52 -2.49
C GLN A 130 9.43 18.52 -3.26
N THR A 131 10.04 17.48 -3.82
CA THR A 131 9.33 16.37 -4.45
C THR A 131 9.51 15.10 -3.62
N VAL A 132 8.40 14.55 -3.13
CA VAL A 132 8.38 13.33 -2.31
C VAL A 132 7.50 12.27 -2.96
N LEU A 133 8.10 11.14 -3.32
CA LEU A 133 7.43 9.98 -3.87
C LEU A 133 7.40 8.87 -2.82
N LEU A 134 6.23 8.56 -2.27
CA LEU A 134 6.05 7.47 -1.33
C LEU A 134 5.59 6.22 -2.07
N ILE A 135 6.45 5.21 -2.13
CA ILE A 135 6.20 3.97 -2.87
C ILE A 135 5.72 2.89 -1.91
N HIS A 136 4.56 2.34 -2.22
CA HIS A 136 3.90 1.27 -1.48
C HIS A 136 3.47 0.13 -2.41
N ARG A 137 3.10 -1.01 -1.81
CA ARG A 137 2.61 -2.19 -2.54
C ARG A 137 1.09 -2.30 -2.45
N ALA A 138 0.45 -2.32 -3.62
CA ALA A 138 -0.89 -2.85 -3.79
C ALA A 138 -0.86 -4.38 -4.04
N TYR A 139 -1.70 -5.13 -3.34
CA TYR A 139 -1.88 -6.56 -3.60
C TYR A 139 -2.63 -6.78 -4.92
N ASN A 140 -2.26 -7.84 -5.66
CA ASN A 140 -2.94 -8.29 -6.88
C ASN A 140 -4.28 -8.98 -6.57
N ARG A 141 -5.21 -8.27 -5.94
CA ARG A 141 -6.53 -8.82 -5.58
C ARG A 141 -7.65 -8.12 -6.32
N ILE A 142 -8.79 -8.79 -6.42
CA ILE A 142 -9.94 -8.27 -7.16
C ILE A 142 -10.42 -6.91 -6.64
N LYS A 143 -10.32 -6.62 -5.33
CA LYS A 143 -10.58 -5.27 -4.79
C LYS A 143 -9.76 -4.14 -5.44
N GLY A 144 -8.61 -4.45 -6.03
CA GLY A 144 -7.72 -3.49 -6.68
C GLY A 144 -8.03 -3.27 -8.16
N MET A 145 -8.88 -4.10 -8.79
CA MET A 145 -9.12 -3.99 -10.22
C MET A 145 -9.95 -2.75 -10.59
N PRO A 146 -9.64 -2.08 -11.71
CA PRO A 146 -8.61 -2.39 -12.72
C PRO A 146 -7.26 -1.70 -12.46
N SER A 147 -7.03 -1.18 -11.25
CA SER A 147 -5.82 -0.44 -10.92
C SER A 147 -4.58 -1.33 -10.91
N VAL A 148 -3.54 -0.88 -11.61
CA VAL A 148 -2.20 -1.46 -11.52
C VAL A 148 -1.18 -0.52 -10.89
N ILE A 149 -1.47 0.78 -10.90
CA ILE A 149 -0.76 1.82 -10.15
C ILE A 149 -1.84 2.79 -9.67
N ASP A 150 -2.01 2.96 -8.36
CA ASP A 150 -2.96 3.92 -7.78
C ASP A 150 -2.17 5.11 -7.23
N PHE A 151 -2.43 6.28 -7.80
CA PHE A 151 -1.91 7.55 -7.31
C PHE A 151 -2.85 8.07 -6.23
N ILE A 152 -2.30 8.50 -5.10
CA ILE A 152 -3.05 8.94 -3.94
C ILE A 152 -2.66 10.37 -3.63
N THR A 153 -3.68 11.22 -3.47
CA THR A 153 -3.53 12.62 -3.09
C THR A 153 -3.90 12.80 -1.63
N PHE A 154 -3.37 13.81 -0.96
CA PHE A 154 -3.65 14.00 0.46
C PHE A 154 -4.90 14.85 0.67
N LYS A 155 -6.04 14.39 0.12
CA LYS A 155 -7.31 15.13 -0.01
C LYS A 155 -7.18 16.42 -0.84
N GLY A 156 -6.41 16.38 -1.93
CA GLY A 156 -6.16 17.56 -2.76
C GLY A 156 -5.26 18.62 -2.11
N LYS A 157 -4.62 18.32 -0.98
CA LYS A 157 -3.54 19.16 -0.44
C LYS A 157 -2.29 18.96 -1.29
N GLY A 158 -1.76 20.05 -1.84
CA GLY A 158 -0.57 20.07 -2.71
C GLY A 158 -0.88 20.00 -4.21
N LEU A 159 -1.83 19.16 -4.63
CA LEU A 159 -2.20 19.00 -6.04
C LEU A 159 -3.71 18.87 -6.26
N GLU A 160 -4.22 19.50 -7.32
CA GLU A 160 -5.63 19.36 -7.71
C GLU A 160 -5.92 17.99 -8.31
N LYS A 161 -6.93 17.29 -7.79
CA LYS A 161 -7.35 15.96 -8.29
C LYS A 161 -7.71 15.96 -9.78
N VAL A 162 -8.30 17.06 -10.27
CA VAL A 162 -8.71 17.19 -11.68
C VAL A 162 -7.49 17.18 -12.60
N MET A 163 -6.44 17.93 -12.24
CA MET A 163 -5.17 17.97 -12.98
C MET A 163 -4.56 16.57 -13.06
N ILE A 164 -4.41 15.88 -11.92
CA ILE A 164 -3.83 14.53 -11.89
C ILE A 164 -4.66 13.58 -12.75
N LYS A 165 -5.99 13.60 -12.63
CA LYS A 165 -6.87 12.74 -13.43
C LYS A 165 -6.67 12.95 -14.94
N ASN A 166 -6.45 14.18 -15.39
CA ASN A 166 -6.18 14.47 -16.80
C ASN A 166 -4.83 13.89 -17.24
N ILE A 167 -3.79 14.03 -16.43
CA ILE A 167 -2.46 13.43 -16.67
C ILE A 167 -2.58 11.90 -16.74
N LEU A 168 -3.25 11.27 -15.77
CA LEU A 168 -3.44 9.82 -15.77
C LEU A 168 -4.23 9.34 -17.00
N ASN A 169 -5.22 10.10 -17.47
CA ASN A 169 -5.96 9.77 -18.70
C ASN A 169 -5.09 9.89 -19.97
N TYR A 170 -4.13 10.82 -19.97
CA TYR A 170 -3.14 10.93 -21.05
C TYR A 170 -2.20 9.73 -21.02
N VAL A 171 -1.58 9.45 -19.88
CA VAL A 171 -0.63 8.34 -19.71
C VAL A 171 -1.32 6.99 -19.97
N ASN A 172 -2.55 6.77 -19.51
CA ASN A 172 -3.29 5.55 -19.83
C ASN A 172 -3.51 5.35 -21.34
N ARG A 173 -3.65 6.44 -22.13
CA ARG A 173 -3.73 6.36 -23.59
C ARG A 173 -2.36 6.08 -24.21
N ALA A 174 -1.31 6.74 -23.72
CA ALA A 174 0.06 6.53 -24.19
C ALA A 174 0.55 5.09 -23.98
N TYR A 175 0.16 4.45 -22.87
CA TYR A 175 0.54 3.09 -22.52
C TYR A 175 -0.56 2.05 -22.81
N TYR A 176 -1.55 2.37 -23.66
CA TYR A 176 -2.67 1.49 -23.96
C TYR A 176 -2.22 0.12 -24.47
N ASP A 177 -1.27 0.07 -25.40
CA ASP A 177 -0.80 -1.17 -26.00
C ASP A 177 -0.11 -2.08 -24.97
N PHE A 178 0.69 -1.48 -24.08
CA PHE A 178 1.30 -2.20 -22.96
C PHE A 178 0.21 -2.79 -22.04
N PHE A 179 -0.78 -2.00 -21.63
CA PHE A 179 -1.86 -2.48 -20.78
C PHE A 179 -2.69 -3.58 -21.44
N LYS A 180 -2.90 -3.48 -22.76
CA LYS A 180 -3.57 -4.51 -23.55
C LYS A 180 -2.75 -5.81 -23.60
N GLU A 181 -1.44 -5.70 -23.78
CA GLU A 181 -0.50 -6.84 -23.82
C GLU A 181 -0.52 -7.61 -22.49
N VAL A 182 -0.37 -6.92 -21.37
CA VAL A 182 -0.26 -7.58 -20.05
C VAL A 182 -1.61 -7.97 -19.44
N ASN A 183 -2.73 -7.53 -20.01
CA ASN A 183 -4.08 -7.70 -19.46
C ASN A 183 -4.41 -9.15 -19.08
N LYS A 184 -4.12 -10.10 -19.98
CA LYS A 184 -4.44 -11.52 -19.74
C LYS A 184 -3.69 -12.06 -18.52
N MET A 185 -2.39 -11.79 -18.45
CA MET A 185 -1.54 -12.25 -17.34
C MET A 185 -1.89 -11.57 -16.02
N TYR A 186 -2.17 -10.27 -16.05
CA TYR A 186 -2.63 -9.54 -14.87
C TYR A 186 -3.94 -10.14 -14.32
N LYS A 187 -4.95 -10.36 -15.16
CA LYS A 187 -6.22 -10.97 -14.76
C LYS A 187 -6.04 -12.39 -14.19
N GLN A 188 -5.15 -13.19 -14.77
CA GLN A 188 -4.79 -14.51 -14.24
C GLN A 188 -4.16 -14.41 -12.84
N MET A 189 -3.22 -13.48 -12.65
CA MET A 189 -2.59 -13.24 -11.34
C MET A 189 -3.63 -12.83 -10.29
N VAL A 190 -4.56 -11.93 -10.64
CA VAL A 190 -5.63 -11.52 -9.74
C VAL A 190 -6.53 -12.70 -9.35
N MET A 191 -6.87 -13.57 -10.30
CA MET A 191 -7.65 -14.77 -10.03
C MET A 191 -6.92 -15.71 -9.05
N LEU A 192 -5.63 -15.98 -9.30
CA LEU A 192 -4.79 -16.85 -8.46
C LEU A 192 -4.69 -16.36 -7.01
N GLU A 193 -4.45 -15.06 -6.79
CA GLU A 193 -4.42 -14.50 -5.43
C GLU A 193 -5.80 -14.51 -4.76
N THR A 194 -6.87 -14.35 -5.54
CA THR A 194 -8.25 -14.45 -5.04
C THR A 194 -8.56 -15.89 -4.59
N GLU A 195 -8.18 -16.90 -5.37
CA GLU A 195 -8.28 -18.32 -5.00
C GLU A 195 -7.44 -18.64 -3.77
N ARG A 196 -6.19 -18.16 -3.71
CA ARG A 196 -5.31 -18.33 -2.56
C ARG A 196 -5.93 -17.79 -1.27
N MET A 197 -6.59 -16.63 -1.34
CA MET A 197 -7.30 -16.07 -0.19
C MET A 197 -8.45 -16.97 0.29
N VAL A 198 -9.25 -17.52 -0.63
CA VAL A 198 -10.32 -18.48 -0.32
C VAL A 198 -9.75 -19.73 0.35
N VAL A 199 -8.70 -20.32 -0.21
CA VAL A 199 -8.03 -21.50 0.35
C VAL A 199 -7.46 -21.21 1.75
N ASN A 200 -6.81 -20.07 1.94
CA ASN A 200 -6.26 -19.69 3.24
C ASN A 200 -7.36 -19.45 4.28
N THR A 201 -8.51 -18.91 3.86
CA THR A 201 -9.68 -18.73 4.72
C THR A 201 -10.23 -20.08 5.18
N LEU A 202 -10.42 -21.02 4.25
CA LEU A 202 -10.85 -22.38 4.57
C LEU A 202 -9.86 -23.08 5.49
N ARG A 203 -8.55 -22.96 5.24
CA ARG A 203 -7.50 -23.54 6.11
C ARG A 203 -7.55 -22.98 7.52
N LYS A 204 -7.78 -21.67 7.67
CA LYS A 204 -7.73 -21.00 8.98
C LYS A 204 -9.01 -21.18 9.80
N TYR A 205 -10.18 -21.13 9.17
CA TYR A 205 -11.48 -21.11 9.87
C TYR A 205 -12.29 -22.40 9.68
N ASN A 206 -11.83 -23.33 8.84
CA ASN A 206 -12.54 -24.55 8.42
C ASN A 206 -13.94 -24.30 7.83
N LYS A 207 -14.25 -23.05 7.51
CA LYS A 207 -15.56 -22.57 7.04
C LYS A 207 -15.37 -21.32 6.20
N PHE A 208 -16.37 -21.03 5.37
CA PHE A 208 -16.41 -19.84 4.53
C PHE A 208 -17.59 -18.94 4.92
N ASN A 209 -17.51 -18.35 6.12
CA ASN A 209 -18.57 -17.52 6.69
C ASN A 209 -18.01 -16.18 7.15
N LEU A 210 -18.48 -15.07 6.56
CA LEU A 210 -18.01 -13.71 6.88
C LEU A 210 -18.12 -13.35 8.36
N ASN A 211 -19.12 -13.88 9.06
CA ASN A 211 -19.36 -13.58 10.48
C ASN A 211 -18.39 -14.28 11.42
N GLU A 212 -17.74 -15.36 10.96
CA GLU A 212 -16.77 -16.15 11.74
C GLU A 212 -15.32 -15.74 11.43
N MET A 213 -15.12 -14.88 10.42
CA MET A 213 -13.79 -14.38 10.04
C MET A 213 -13.34 -13.22 10.92
N SER A 214 -12.02 -13.08 11.10
CA SER A 214 -11.44 -11.86 11.69
C SER A 214 -11.87 -10.61 10.92
N LEU A 215 -12.01 -9.48 11.63
CA LEU A 215 -12.52 -8.23 11.06
C LEU A 215 -11.75 -7.78 9.80
N ASP A 216 -10.42 -7.91 9.80
CA ASP A 216 -9.59 -7.58 8.62
C ASP A 216 -9.90 -8.43 7.38
N LEU A 217 -10.12 -9.72 7.60
CA LEU A 217 -10.40 -10.65 6.52
C LEU A 217 -11.82 -10.43 5.99
N ARG A 218 -12.78 -10.23 6.89
CA ARG A 218 -14.15 -9.84 6.54
C ARG A 218 -14.18 -8.56 5.71
N ASN A 219 -13.50 -7.50 6.16
CA ASN A 219 -13.41 -6.24 5.42
C ASN A 219 -12.76 -6.43 4.06
N SER A 220 -11.77 -7.32 3.96
CA SER A 220 -11.15 -7.65 2.69
C SER A 220 -12.12 -8.31 1.70
N TYR A 221 -12.96 -9.25 2.15
CA TYR A 221 -14.01 -9.84 1.31
C TYR A 221 -15.09 -8.83 0.92
N LEU A 222 -15.49 -7.95 1.85
CA LEU A 222 -16.47 -6.91 1.55
C LEU A 222 -15.96 -5.93 0.48
N SER A 223 -14.67 -5.59 0.49
CA SER A 223 -14.05 -4.78 -0.56
C SER A 223 -14.02 -5.51 -1.90
N ASP A 224 -13.71 -6.81 -1.92
CA ASP A 224 -13.79 -7.61 -3.15
C ASP A 224 -15.22 -7.63 -3.70
N MET A 225 -16.23 -7.83 -2.85
CA MET A 225 -17.64 -7.86 -3.24
C MET A 225 -18.11 -6.55 -3.90
N LYS A 226 -17.54 -5.39 -3.54
CA LYS A 226 -17.84 -4.12 -4.21
C LYS A 226 -17.39 -4.14 -5.67
N VAL A 227 -16.20 -4.67 -5.95
CA VAL A 227 -15.67 -4.79 -7.31
C VAL A 227 -16.40 -5.89 -8.08
N ILE A 228 -16.71 -7.01 -7.43
CA ILE A 228 -17.53 -8.08 -8.02
C ILE A 228 -18.89 -7.52 -8.46
N LYS A 229 -19.57 -6.76 -7.59
CA LYS A 229 -20.85 -6.12 -7.94
C LYS A 229 -20.73 -5.18 -9.14
N LYS A 230 -19.60 -4.48 -9.27
CA LYS A 230 -19.36 -3.48 -10.33
C LYS A 230 -19.17 -4.11 -11.70
N TYR A 231 -18.52 -5.27 -11.77
CA TYR A 231 -18.10 -5.88 -13.06
C TYR A 231 -18.71 -7.25 -13.36
N SER A 232 -19.17 -8.00 -12.36
CA SER A 232 -19.76 -9.33 -12.57
C SER A 232 -21.12 -9.24 -13.25
N ASN A 233 -21.52 -10.32 -13.91
CA ASN A 233 -22.89 -10.49 -14.37
C ASN A 233 -23.85 -10.50 -13.17
N ASP A 234 -24.98 -9.80 -13.30
CA ASP A 234 -26.00 -9.66 -12.24
C ASP A 234 -26.43 -11.00 -11.62
N PHE A 235 -26.60 -12.03 -12.46
CA PHE A 235 -26.95 -13.38 -12.01
C PHE A 235 -25.89 -13.96 -11.08
N MET A 236 -24.61 -13.85 -11.44
CA MET A 236 -23.49 -14.40 -10.65
C MET A 236 -23.37 -13.68 -9.32
N PHE A 237 -23.46 -12.34 -9.32
CA PHE A 237 -23.43 -11.56 -8.08
C PHE A 237 -24.61 -11.89 -7.16
N LYS A 238 -25.84 -11.95 -7.69
CA LYS A 238 -27.04 -12.32 -6.92
C LYS A 238 -26.92 -13.72 -6.32
N ARG A 239 -26.38 -14.69 -7.07
CA ARG A 239 -26.12 -16.05 -6.59
C ARG A 239 -25.12 -16.07 -5.43
N MET A 240 -23.97 -15.43 -5.58
CA MET A 240 -22.97 -15.29 -4.51
C MET A 240 -23.54 -14.59 -3.27
N ASN A 241 -24.37 -13.57 -3.44
CA ASN A 241 -24.93 -12.83 -2.31
C ASN A 241 -26.02 -13.61 -1.57
N LYS A 242 -26.76 -14.48 -2.28
CA LYS A 242 -27.76 -15.38 -1.68
C LYS A 242 -27.10 -16.54 -0.93
N ASP A 243 -26.06 -17.11 -1.51
CA ASP A 243 -25.31 -18.25 -0.97
C ASP A 243 -23.82 -17.94 -1.01
N PHE A 244 -23.30 -17.38 0.09
CA PHE A 244 -21.89 -16.99 0.19
C PHE A 244 -21.04 -18.23 0.47
N ALA A 245 -20.57 -18.88 -0.58
CA ALA A 245 -19.79 -20.10 -0.56
C ALA A 245 -18.53 -19.94 -1.43
N PRO A 246 -17.48 -20.78 -1.25
CA PRO A 246 -16.24 -20.68 -2.01
C PRO A 246 -16.47 -20.68 -3.53
N VAL A 247 -17.30 -21.61 -4.02
CA VAL A 247 -17.57 -21.78 -5.46
C VAL A 247 -18.35 -20.59 -6.00
N SER A 248 -19.44 -20.19 -5.34
CA SER A 248 -20.27 -19.06 -5.79
C SER A 248 -19.49 -17.74 -5.77
N TYR A 249 -18.61 -17.55 -4.79
CA TYR A 249 -17.69 -16.42 -4.70
C TYR A 249 -16.68 -16.40 -5.85
N LEU A 250 -16.00 -17.52 -6.09
CA LEU A 250 -14.99 -17.61 -7.15
C LEU A 250 -15.59 -17.48 -8.54
N ASP A 251 -16.80 -18.00 -8.78
CA ASP A 251 -17.50 -17.80 -10.06
C ASP A 251 -17.88 -16.34 -10.28
N ALA A 252 -18.37 -15.65 -9.25
CA ALA A 252 -18.68 -14.23 -9.35
C ALA A 252 -17.42 -13.39 -9.55
N ALA A 253 -16.33 -13.72 -8.86
CA ALA A 253 -15.02 -13.10 -9.04
C ALA A 253 -14.47 -13.32 -10.45
N ARG A 254 -14.54 -14.54 -10.99
CA ARG A 254 -14.13 -14.85 -12.36
C ARG A 254 -14.92 -14.03 -13.38
N SER A 255 -16.25 -14.00 -13.24
CA SER A 255 -17.10 -13.19 -14.11
C SER A 255 -16.75 -11.70 -14.03
N ALA A 256 -16.46 -11.17 -12.84
CA ALA A 256 -16.02 -9.78 -12.67
C ALA A 256 -14.66 -9.52 -13.31
N ILE A 257 -13.69 -10.43 -13.15
CA ILE A 257 -12.36 -10.33 -13.75
C ILE A 257 -12.47 -10.33 -15.27
N GLU A 258 -13.25 -11.24 -15.86
CA GLU A 258 -13.46 -11.32 -17.31
C GLU A 258 -14.04 -10.01 -17.87
N ASN A 259 -15.08 -9.48 -17.22
CA ASN A 259 -15.79 -8.27 -17.64
C ASN A 259 -15.11 -6.94 -17.26
N SER A 260 -14.11 -6.97 -16.37
CA SER A 260 -13.38 -5.76 -15.97
C SER A 260 -12.63 -5.13 -17.16
N PRO A 261 -12.45 -3.79 -17.16
CA PRO A 261 -11.70 -3.11 -18.21
C PRO A 261 -10.22 -3.50 -18.18
N LEU A 262 -9.45 -3.04 -19.18
CA LEU A 262 -8.00 -3.19 -19.19
C LEU A 262 -7.37 -2.65 -17.90
N PRO A 263 -6.24 -3.24 -17.45
CA PRO A 263 -5.45 -2.67 -16.38
C PRO A 263 -5.10 -1.22 -16.70
N ARG A 264 -5.09 -0.36 -15.68
CA ARG A 264 -4.84 1.07 -15.86
C ARG A 264 -4.28 1.71 -14.61
N ILE A 265 -3.71 2.88 -14.78
CA ILE A 265 -3.32 3.77 -13.69
C ILE A 265 -4.57 4.50 -13.20
N THR A 266 -4.74 4.63 -11.89
CA THR A 266 -5.91 5.25 -11.26
C THR A 266 -5.53 6.32 -10.26
N LEU A 267 -6.52 7.12 -9.85
CA LEU A 267 -6.42 8.11 -8.80
C LEU A 267 -7.37 7.73 -7.67
N GLU A 268 -6.84 7.31 -6.53
CA GLU A 268 -7.57 6.95 -5.32
C GLU A 268 -8.75 5.99 -5.55
N GLU A 269 -8.62 5.04 -6.50
CA GLU A 269 -9.68 4.05 -6.74
C GLU A 269 -9.64 2.94 -5.69
N VAL A 270 -8.43 2.60 -5.20
CA VAL A 270 -8.20 1.51 -4.26
C VAL A 270 -7.97 2.05 -2.84
N PHE A 271 -7.21 3.15 -2.73
CA PHE A 271 -6.87 3.76 -1.46
C PHE A 271 -7.34 5.21 -1.40
N ASP A 272 -8.09 5.55 -0.35
CA ASP A 272 -8.50 6.92 -0.08
C ASP A 272 -7.39 7.66 0.66
N GLY A 273 -6.92 8.76 0.06
CA GLY A 273 -5.94 9.66 0.63
C GLY A 273 -6.33 10.29 1.96
N SER A 274 -7.59 10.19 2.38
CA SER A 274 -8.03 10.54 3.72
C SER A 274 -7.34 9.77 4.84
N LEU A 275 -6.96 8.52 4.56
CA LEU A 275 -6.26 7.62 5.48
C LEU A 275 -4.74 7.83 5.47
N ALA A 276 -4.22 8.55 4.47
CA ALA A 276 -2.79 8.71 4.22
C ALA A 276 -2.16 9.92 4.95
N LEU A 277 -2.97 10.74 5.62
CA LEU A 277 -2.55 12.05 6.15
C LEU A 277 -1.71 12.03 7.43
N GLY A 278 -1.75 10.97 8.26
CA GLY A 278 -1.25 10.97 9.65
C GLY A 278 0.13 11.63 9.87
N PRO A 279 1.23 10.87 9.81
CA PRO A 279 2.56 11.40 10.07
C PRO A 279 3.08 12.29 8.94
N LYS A 280 2.48 12.14 7.75
CA LYS A 280 2.81 12.91 6.55
C LYS A 280 2.43 14.37 6.65
N ARG A 281 1.67 14.80 7.68
CA ARG A 281 1.50 16.23 8.02
C ARG A 281 2.83 16.98 8.11
N LYS A 282 3.90 16.31 8.55
CA LYS A 282 5.27 16.85 8.59
C LYS A 282 5.84 17.20 7.21
N LEU A 283 5.30 16.59 6.15
CA LEU A 283 5.67 16.90 4.77
C LEU A 283 4.87 18.10 4.20
N PHE A 284 3.80 18.55 4.87
CA PHE A 284 2.98 19.70 4.43
C PHE A 284 3.25 21.04 5.14
N PRO A 285 4.48 21.43 5.55
CA PRO A 285 4.69 22.74 6.16
C PRO A 285 4.67 23.89 5.13
N MET A 286 4.76 23.59 3.82
CA MET A 286 4.83 24.58 2.73
C MET A 286 3.81 24.23 1.62
N GLN A 287 3.23 25.26 1.00
CA GLN A 287 2.16 25.11 0.00
C GLN A 287 2.63 24.59 -1.37
N GLU A 288 3.94 24.53 -1.64
CA GLU A 288 4.52 24.28 -2.97
C GLU A 288 5.16 22.89 -3.15
N LYS A 289 5.00 21.98 -2.18
CA LYS A 289 5.61 20.63 -2.25
C LYS A 289 4.77 19.68 -3.09
N LEU A 290 5.44 18.95 -4.00
CA LEU A 290 4.88 17.82 -4.73
C LEU A 290 5.01 16.55 -3.89
N ILE A 291 3.92 16.10 -3.28
CA ILE A 291 3.91 14.89 -2.44
C ILE A 291 2.88 13.93 -3.00
N VAL A 292 3.34 12.76 -3.41
CA VAL A 292 2.50 11.75 -4.05
C VAL A 292 2.77 10.40 -3.40
N GLU A 293 1.70 9.72 -3.00
CA GLU A 293 1.76 8.32 -2.62
C GLU A 293 1.34 7.46 -3.82
N ILE A 294 2.11 6.41 -4.06
CA ILE A 294 2.02 5.57 -5.25
C ILE A 294 1.95 4.12 -4.78
N GLU A 295 0.78 3.52 -4.94
CA GLU A 295 0.52 2.13 -4.64
C GLU A 295 0.68 1.31 -5.93
N VAL A 296 1.78 0.58 -6.03
CA VAL A 296 2.12 -0.21 -7.21
C VAL A 296 1.65 -1.63 -7.02
N CYS A 297 0.92 -2.19 -7.97
CA CYS A 297 0.52 -3.59 -7.89
C CYS A 297 1.74 -4.52 -7.97
N GLU A 298 1.74 -5.56 -7.15
CA GLU A 298 2.84 -6.53 -7.08
C GLU A 298 3.14 -7.19 -8.43
N PHE A 299 2.15 -7.35 -9.32
CA PHE A 299 2.33 -7.91 -10.65
C PHE A 299 3.29 -7.05 -11.48
N LEU A 300 3.02 -5.74 -11.57
CA LEU A 300 3.88 -4.82 -12.30
C LEU A 300 5.23 -4.64 -11.61
N ALA A 301 5.24 -4.51 -10.28
CA ALA A 301 6.47 -4.32 -9.51
C ALA A 301 7.44 -5.52 -9.65
N THR A 302 6.91 -6.73 -9.83
CA THR A 302 7.72 -7.94 -9.94
C THR A 302 8.15 -8.22 -11.37
N TRP A 303 7.24 -8.14 -12.34
CA TRP A 303 7.47 -8.63 -13.70
C TRP A 303 7.80 -7.54 -14.72
N TYR A 304 7.44 -6.30 -14.42
CA TYR A 304 7.65 -5.15 -15.31
C TYR A 304 8.17 -3.91 -14.56
N PRO A 305 9.22 -4.03 -13.72
CA PRO A 305 9.64 -2.94 -12.85
C PRO A 305 10.14 -1.71 -13.63
N GLU A 306 10.85 -1.88 -14.74
CA GLU A 306 11.34 -0.76 -15.56
C GLU A 306 10.20 -0.01 -16.24
N MET A 307 9.19 -0.73 -16.74
CA MET A 307 8.01 -0.11 -17.34
C MET A 307 7.20 0.65 -16.28
N THR A 308 7.06 0.07 -15.09
CA THR A 308 6.41 0.71 -13.94
C THR A 308 7.08 2.03 -13.60
N VAL A 309 8.42 2.03 -13.50
CA VAL A 309 9.22 3.22 -13.21
C VAL A 309 9.06 4.27 -14.31
N ARG A 310 9.06 3.86 -15.59
CA ARG A 310 8.85 4.76 -16.72
C ARG A 310 7.49 5.45 -16.65
N ILE A 311 6.43 4.69 -16.40
CA ILE A 311 5.06 5.20 -16.24
C ILE A 311 4.98 6.19 -15.08
N ILE A 312 5.52 5.83 -13.91
CA ILE A 312 5.52 6.70 -12.72
C ILE A 312 6.27 8.00 -13.02
N LYS A 313 7.46 7.89 -13.62
CA LYS A 313 8.29 9.03 -14.00
C LYS A 313 7.54 9.98 -14.91
N GLU A 314 6.87 9.48 -15.94
CA GLU A 314 6.09 10.31 -16.88
C GLU A 314 4.97 11.07 -16.17
N VAL A 315 4.21 10.41 -15.28
CA VAL A 315 3.18 11.09 -14.49
C VAL A 315 3.80 12.17 -13.60
N VAL A 316 4.90 11.86 -12.90
CA VAL A 316 5.56 12.79 -11.97
C VAL A 316 6.17 14.00 -12.70
N GLU A 317 6.77 13.80 -13.87
CA GLU A 317 7.29 14.92 -14.68
C GLU A 317 6.19 15.83 -15.21
N MET A 318 5.01 15.29 -15.53
CA MET A 318 3.86 16.10 -15.93
C MET A 318 3.20 16.86 -14.76
N LEU A 319 3.53 16.50 -13.51
CA LEU A 319 3.03 17.17 -12.29
C LEU A 319 3.93 18.31 -11.80
N LYS A 320 5.16 18.40 -12.32
CA LYS A 320 6.10 19.50 -12.04
C LYS A 320 5.84 20.69 -12.94
#